data_AF-A0A3L6SSD5-F1
#
_entry.id   AF-A0A3L6SSD5-F1
#
_cell.length_a   1.000
_cell.length_b   1.000
_cell.length_c   1.000
_cell.angle_alpha   90.00
_cell.angle_beta   90.00
_cell.angle_gamma   90.00
#
_symmetry.space_group_name_H-M   'P 1'
#
loop_
_entity.id
_entity.type
_entity.pdbx_description
1 polymer ?
#
loop_
_entity_poly.entity_id
_entity_poly.type
_entity_poly.pdbx_seq_one_letter_code
_entity_poly.pdbx_strand_id
1 'polypeptide(L)'
;MSTKLRPPLVPRRPPGVAVVAAAPLLLLLVLASSSGSPPVAVATGSPELVELTLLPGAQEKGAVCLDGPTGLPSAERLRVRIPQLARLSDFYDWNKVLIRYCDGASFSGDAKGGDQDGTKLFFRGLRIWEVVLDELMGIGLPEAKPALLAGCSAGGLATLLHCDNFRARFPQEVLVKCLKDAGFFLDIKDVSGERFMRSFCNGVVHLQNVRKVFPKDCLAKKDPTECFFAAELIKSISTPTFILNSDYDSWQIGNVLAPNGSYPGDSWSSCKANIRNCSSEQIDVLHGFRKKLVHDLKSAMATNGRSSLLVQQRFVAAAASLFVLLGLLAFSPARWWQWRWTLLWSSLG
;
A
#
# COMPACT_ATOMS: atom_id res chain seq x y z
N MET A 1 -23.83 -0.67 -70.52
CA MET A 1 -22.39 -0.79 -70.20
C MET A 1 -22.04 0.35 -69.24
N SER A 2 -21.92 0.08 -67.95
CA SER A 2 -21.36 1.04 -66.98
C SER A 2 -20.30 0.32 -66.16
N THR A 3 -19.08 0.80 -66.32
CA THR A 3 -17.82 0.33 -65.77
C THR A 3 -17.79 0.47 -64.24
N LYS A 4 -17.59 -0.66 -63.55
CA LYS A 4 -17.29 -0.74 -62.12
C LYS A 4 -15.91 -0.10 -61.84
N LEU A 5 -15.88 1.02 -61.11
CA LEU A 5 -14.68 1.46 -60.40
C LEU A 5 -14.49 0.60 -59.15
N ARG A 6 -13.32 -0.05 -59.04
CA ARG A 6 -12.88 -0.74 -57.81
C ARG A 6 -12.37 0.29 -56.80
N PRO A 7 -12.75 0.23 -55.52
CA PRO A 7 -12.09 1.01 -54.47
C PRO A 7 -10.68 0.44 -54.16
N PRO A 8 -9.77 1.26 -53.61
CA PRO A 8 -8.38 0.90 -53.38
C PRO A 8 -8.22 -0.17 -52.28
N LEU A 9 -7.17 -0.98 -52.41
CA LEU A 9 -6.77 -2.02 -51.47
C LEU A 9 -6.51 -1.43 -50.08
N VAL A 10 -7.43 -1.70 -49.15
CA VAL A 10 -7.24 -1.47 -47.70
C VAL A 10 -6.29 -2.56 -47.18
N PRO A 11 -5.18 -2.22 -46.48
CA PRO A 11 -4.40 -3.21 -45.76
C PRO A 11 -5.27 -3.87 -44.69
N ARG A 12 -5.47 -5.18 -44.81
CA ARG A 12 -6.18 -6.01 -43.83
C ARG A 12 -5.43 -5.92 -42.49
N ARG A 13 -6.04 -5.30 -41.48
CA ARG A 13 -5.68 -5.53 -40.07
C ARG A 13 -5.92 -7.01 -39.75
N PRO A 14 -5.02 -7.70 -39.02
CA PRO A 14 -5.37 -8.98 -38.42
C PRO A 14 -6.51 -8.77 -37.41
N PRO A 15 -7.42 -9.74 -37.26
CA PRO A 15 -8.57 -9.62 -36.37
C PRO A 15 -8.09 -9.38 -34.93
N GLY A 16 -8.78 -8.47 -34.25
CA GLY A 16 -8.53 -8.13 -32.85
C GLY A 16 -8.47 -9.40 -32.01
N VAL A 17 -7.34 -9.55 -31.31
CA VAL A 17 -7.22 -10.51 -30.22
C VAL A 17 -8.25 -10.08 -29.18
N ALA A 18 -9.29 -10.90 -29.03
CA ALA A 18 -10.23 -10.80 -27.94
C ALA A 18 -9.45 -10.67 -26.63
N VAL A 19 -9.89 -9.77 -25.74
CA VAL A 19 -9.34 -9.60 -24.39
C VAL A 19 -9.49 -10.95 -23.67
N VAL A 20 -8.43 -11.74 -23.67
CA VAL A 20 -8.36 -13.00 -22.95
C VAL A 20 -8.12 -12.67 -21.48
N ALA A 21 -9.18 -12.80 -20.68
CA ALA A 21 -9.17 -13.42 -19.36
C ALA A 21 -7.90 -13.21 -18.50
N ALA A 22 -7.70 -12.01 -17.96
CA ALA A 22 -6.75 -11.77 -16.87
C ALA A 22 -7.39 -12.17 -15.53
N ALA A 23 -7.46 -13.47 -15.24
CA ALA A 23 -8.07 -13.98 -14.00
C ALA A 23 -7.15 -14.80 -13.06
N PRO A 24 -6.05 -15.45 -13.48
CA PRO A 24 -5.10 -16.03 -12.52
C PRO A 24 -3.85 -15.15 -12.25
N LEU A 25 -3.68 -14.01 -12.92
CA LEU A 25 -2.48 -13.17 -12.75
C LEU A 25 -2.51 -12.19 -11.56
N LEU A 26 -3.68 -11.98 -10.92
CA LEU A 26 -3.78 -11.03 -9.81
C LEU A 26 -3.20 -11.56 -8.48
N LEU A 27 -3.04 -12.89 -8.32
CA LEU A 27 -2.43 -13.48 -7.12
C LEU A 27 -0.92 -13.70 -7.24
N LEU A 28 -0.39 -13.82 -8.47
CA LEU A 28 1.03 -14.13 -8.72
C LEU A 28 1.96 -12.92 -8.60
N LEU A 29 1.44 -11.70 -8.72
CA LEU A 29 2.24 -10.47 -8.59
C LEU A 29 2.59 -10.10 -7.14
N VAL A 30 2.06 -10.82 -6.14
CA VAL A 30 2.37 -10.61 -4.72
C VAL A 30 3.33 -11.67 -4.16
N LEU A 31 3.55 -12.79 -4.86
CA LEU A 31 4.36 -13.92 -4.35
C LEU A 31 5.66 -14.21 -5.11
N ALA A 32 5.92 -13.60 -6.27
CA ALA A 32 7.12 -13.90 -7.06
C ALA A 32 8.23 -12.83 -6.92
N SER A 33 8.81 -12.70 -5.72
CA SER A 33 10.14 -12.09 -5.57
C SER A 33 10.85 -12.62 -4.33
N SER A 34 11.20 -13.91 -4.37
CA SER A 34 12.21 -14.50 -3.49
C SER A 34 13.07 -15.50 -4.28
N SER A 35 13.89 -14.99 -5.20
CA SER A 35 15.05 -15.72 -5.73
C SER A 35 16.33 -14.99 -5.31
N GLY A 36 16.61 -15.08 -4.01
CA GLY A 36 17.90 -14.73 -3.40
C GLY A 36 18.39 -15.93 -2.60
N SER A 37 19.66 -16.28 -2.76
CA SER A 37 20.34 -17.40 -2.10
C SER A 37 20.15 -17.42 -0.58
N PRO A 38 20.16 -18.60 0.08
CA PRO A 38 19.88 -18.70 1.50
C PRO A 38 21.00 -18.05 2.33
N PRO A 39 20.70 -17.19 3.32
CA PRO A 39 21.69 -16.81 4.31
C PRO A 39 21.89 -17.98 5.28
N VAL A 40 23.15 -18.23 5.62
CA VAL A 40 23.58 -19.19 6.64
C VAL A 40 22.80 -18.96 7.94
N ALA A 41 22.19 -20.03 8.44
CA ALA A 41 21.43 -20.03 9.68
C ALA A 41 22.37 -19.77 10.87
N VAL A 42 22.36 -18.54 11.40
CA VAL A 42 22.79 -18.27 12.77
C VAL A 42 21.56 -18.45 13.64
N ALA A 43 21.54 -19.53 14.41
CA ALA A 43 20.51 -19.80 15.41
C ALA A 43 20.60 -18.72 16.50
N THR A 44 19.66 -17.78 16.51
CA THR A 44 19.38 -16.91 17.65
C THR A 44 17.93 -17.08 18.04
N GLY A 45 17.71 -17.37 19.33
CA GLY A 45 16.50 -17.94 19.92
C GLY A 45 15.17 -17.30 19.51
N SER A 46 14.16 -18.16 19.48
CA SER A 46 12.76 -17.84 19.21
C SER A 46 12.27 -16.66 20.06
N PRO A 47 11.73 -15.58 19.46
CA PRO A 47 10.94 -14.63 20.22
C PRO A 47 9.61 -15.29 20.58
N GLU A 48 9.29 -15.25 21.88
CA GLU A 48 8.04 -15.71 22.47
C GLU A 48 6.83 -15.17 21.66
N LEU A 49 5.95 -16.07 21.20
CA LEU A 49 4.83 -15.73 20.32
C LEU A 49 3.64 -15.27 21.17
N VAL A 50 3.22 -14.01 21.02
CA VAL A 50 1.98 -13.49 21.65
C VAL A 50 0.74 -13.98 20.87
N GLU A 51 -0.34 -14.19 21.61
CA GLU A 51 -1.60 -14.78 21.19
C GLU A 51 -2.24 -14.10 19.96
N LEU A 52 -2.76 -14.94 19.07
CA LEU A 52 -3.44 -14.57 17.85
C LEU A 52 -4.91 -14.29 18.16
N THR A 53 -5.36 -13.04 18.08
CA THR A 53 -6.79 -12.73 18.25
C THR A 53 -7.54 -13.07 16.97
N LEU A 54 -8.42 -14.08 17.06
CA LEU A 54 -9.41 -14.38 16.03
C LEU A 54 -10.58 -13.42 16.21
N LEU A 55 -10.99 -12.74 15.15
CA LEU A 55 -12.18 -11.88 15.21
C LEU A 55 -13.45 -12.74 15.31
N PRO A 56 -14.19 -12.69 16.44
CA PRO A 56 -15.44 -13.42 16.57
C PRO A 56 -16.51 -12.81 15.66
N GLY A 57 -17.28 -13.65 15.00
CA GLY A 57 -18.37 -13.19 14.13
C GLY A 57 -17.92 -12.56 12.81
N ALA A 58 -16.65 -12.69 12.39
CA ALA A 58 -16.13 -12.00 11.21
C ALA A 58 -16.89 -12.36 9.91
N GLN A 59 -17.31 -13.62 9.77
CA GLN A 59 -18.06 -14.07 8.60
C GLN A 59 -19.49 -13.51 8.60
N GLU A 60 -20.13 -13.47 9.75
CA GLU A 60 -21.46 -12.92 10.00
C GLU A 60 -21.47 -11.40 9.74
N LYS A 61 -20.38 -10.71 10.08
CA LYS A 61 -20.13 -9.31 9.75
C LYS A 61 -19.68 -9.10 8.29
N GLY A 62 -19.47 -10.17 7.53
CA GLY A 62 -19.04 -10.13 6.13
C GLY A 62 -17.59 -9.69 5.90
N ALA A 63 -16.76 -9.69 6.96
CA ALA A 63 -15.32 -9.41 6.93
C ALA A 63 -14.53 -10.69 6.60
N VAL A 64 -14.59 -11.10 5.33
CA VAL A 64 -13.90 -12.29 4.79
C VAL A 64 -12.83 -11.88 3.78
N CYS A 65 -11.70 -12.60 3.77
CA CYS A 65 -10.64 -12.38 2.78
C CYS A 65 -11.12 -12.73 1.36
N LEU A 66 -10.35 -12.28 0.35
CA LEU A 66 -10.69 -12.40 -1.07
C LEU A 66 -11.10 -13.81 -1.50
N ASP A 67 -10.36 -14.82 -1.01
CA ASP A 67 -10.52 -16.23 -1.34
C ASP A 67 -11.73 -16.86 -0.63
N GLY A 68 -12.47 -16.08 0.15
CA GLY A 68 -13.55 -16.55 1.01
C GLY A 68 -13.03 -17.43 2.17
N PRO A 69 -13.94 -18.02 2.97
CA PRO A 69 -13.59 -19.00 3.98
C PRO A 69 -13.35 -20.37 3.31
N THR A 70 -12.30 -20.52 2.51
CA THR A 70 -11.98 -21.83 1.92
C THR A 70 -11.23 -22.70 2.94
N GLY A 71 -11.91 -23.74 3.44
CA GLY A 71 -11.34 -25.06 3.74
C GLY A 71 -10.30 -25.21 4.85
N LEU A 72 -9.82 -24.14 5.48
CA LEU A 72 -8.96 -24.21 6.66
C LEU A 72 -9.83 -24.23 7.93
N PRO A 73 -9.57 -25.15 8.89
CA PRO A 73 -10.45 -25.37 10.03
C PRO A 73 -10.58 -24.09 10.85
N SER A 74 -11.76 -23.44 10.81
CA SER A 74 -12.37 -22.37 11.66
C SER A 74 -11.50 -21.34 12.42
N ALA A 75 -10.19 -21.33 12.27
CA ALA A 75 -9.18 -20.64 13.09
C ALA A 75 -8.12 -19.92 12.21
N GLU A 76 -8.38 -19.81 10.90
CA GLU A 76 -7.66 -18.90 10.00
C GLU A 76 -8.53 -17.69 9.61
N ARG A 77 -9.51 -17.39 10.45
CA ARG A 77 -10.28 -16.14 10.47
C ARG A 77 -9.30 -14.98 10.71
N LEU A 78 -9.61 -13.83 10.12
CA LEU A 78 -8.81 -12.61 10.12
C LEU A 78 -7.89 -12.49 11.35
N ARG A 79 -6.59 -12.50 11.09
CA ARG A 79 -5.57 -12.64 12.13
C ARG A 79 -4.99 -11.27 12.45
N VAL A 80 -5.25 -10.80 13.65
CA VAL A 80 -4.50 -9.70 14.26
C VAL A 80 -3.35 -10.30 15.06
N ARG A 81 -2.13 -9.80 14.84
CA ARG A 81 -0.96 -10.20 15.67
C ARG A 81 -0.49 -9.01 16.48
N ILE A 82 -0.05 -9.27 17.71
CA ILE A 82 0.74 -8.32 18.48
C ILE A 82 2.21 -8.67 18.25
N PRO A 83 2.95 -7.98 17.35
CA PRO A 83 4.34 -8.32 17.12
C PRO A 83 5.18 -7.90 18.33
N GLN A 84 5.87 -8.86 18.95
CA GLN A 84 6.97 -8.59 19.87
C GLN A 84 8.25 -8.26 19.06
N LEU A 85 8.17 -7.25 18.18
CA LEU A 85 9.33 -6.77 17.43
C LEU A 85 9.94 -5.58 18.16
N ALA A 86 11.02 -5.90 18.87
CA ALA A 86 11.98 -4.99 19.48
C ALA A 86 13.07 -4.65 18.45
N ARG A 87 12.81 -3.71 17.52
CA ARG A 87 13.87 -3.10 16.70
C ARG A 87 13.69 -1.61 16.36
N LEU A 88 12.56 -1.01 16.70
CA LEU A 88 12.45 0.46 16.79
C LEU A 88 12.57 0.82 18.26
N SER A 89 13.71 1.40 18.66
CA SER A 89 13.97 1.88 20.03
C SER A 89 12.90 2.83 20.54
N ASP A 90 12.15 3.45 19.64
CA ASP A 90 11.21 4.52 19.99
C ASP A 90 9.79 3.99 20.29
N PHE A 91 9.51 2.73 19.96
CA PHE A 91 8.18 2.10 20.11
C PHE A 91 8.24 0.72 20.77
N TYR A 92 9.31 0.42 21.50
CA TYR A 92 9.55 -0.94 22.03
C TYR A 92 8.46 -1.38 23.01
N ASP A 93 7.91 -0.46 23.80
CA ASP A 93 6.90 -0.65 24.84
C ASP A 93 5.45 -0.35 24.40
N TRP A 94 5.24 -0.08 23.10
CA TRP A 94 3.89 0.16 22.57
C TRP A 94 3.14 -1.17 22.39
N ASN A 95 1.83 -1.19 22.68
CA ASN A 95 0.90 -2.23 22.23
C ASN A 95 0.89 -2.22 20.71
N LYS A 96 1.33 -3.31 20.09
CA LYS A 96 1.45 -3.38 18.63
C LYS A 96 0.31 -4.21 18.07
N VAL A 97 -0.26 -3.79 16.95
CA VAL A 97 -1.32 -4.52 16.25
C VAL A 97 -0.96 -4.60 14.78
N LEU A 98 -0.91 -5.83 14.26
CA LEU A 98 -0.67 -6.15 12.86
C LEU A 98 -1.95 -6.70 12.24
N ILE A 99 -2.46 -5.99 11.23
CA ILE A 99 -3.58 -6.42 10.41
C ILE A 99 -3.05 -7.08 9.14
N ARG A 100 -3.43 -8.34 8.88
CA ARG A 100 -3.04 -9.04 7.66
C ARG A 100 -3.80 -8.50 6.45
N TYR A 101 -3.06 -8.21 5.38
CA TYR A 101 -3.61 -7.80 4.10
C TYR A 101 -4.16 -9.02 3.33
N CYS A 102 -5.43 -8.99 2.96
CA CYS A 102 -6.06 -10.11 2.22
C CYS A 102 -7.26 -9.70 1.35
N ASP A 103 -7.46 -8.41 1.09
CA ASP A 103 -8.62 -7.92 0.33
C ASP A 103 -8.31 -7.49 -1.10
N GLY A 104 -7.05 -7.17 -1.41
CA GLY A 104 -6.64 -6.78 -2.75
C GLY A 104 -6.91 -5.33 -3.13
N ALA A 105 -7.43 -4.48 -2.24
CA ALA A 105 -7.62 -3.04 -2.49
C ALA A 105 -7.27 -2.17 -1.29
N SER A 106 -6.16 -2.42 -0.59
CA SER A 106 -5.72 -1.56 0.53
C SER A 106 -6.83 -1.30 1.57
N PHE A 107 -7.61 -2.34 1.89
CA PHE A 107 -8.76 -2.28 2.79
C PHE A 107 -9.90 -1.33 2.36
N SER A 108 -10.10 -1.12 1.07
CA SER A 108 -11.09 -0.14 0.58
C SER A 108 -12.28 -0.74 -0.17
N GLY A 109 -12.19 -1.98 -0.62
CA GLY A 109 -13.23 -2.63 -1.41
C GLY A 109 -14.46 -3.05 -0.59
N ASP A 110 -15.64 -2.91 -1.19
CA ASP A 110 -16.85 -3.62 -0.76
C ASP A 110 -17.69 -4.04 -1.98
N ALA A 111 -17.34 -5.19 -2.54
CA ALA A 111 -18.03 -5.78 -3.68
C ALA A 111 -18.04 -7.31 -3.60
N LYS A 112 -18.91 -7.92 -4.40
CA LYS A 112 -18.86 -9.35 -4.73
C LYS A 112 -18.55 -9.46 -6.21
N GLY A 113 -17.62 -10.33 -6.56
CA GLY A 113 -17.28 -10.69 -7.93
C GLY A 113 -17.48 -12.17 -8.19
N GLY A 114 -17.24 -12.57 -9.44
CA GLY A 114 -17.13 -13.97 -9.84
C GLY A 114 -15.96 -14.14 -10.78
N ASP A 115 -15.25 -15.25 -10.66
CA ASP A 115 -14.29 -15.71 -11.65
C ASP A 115 -14.98 -16.53 -12.76
N GLN A 116 -14.27 -16.79 -13.86
CA GLN A 116 -14.78 -17.45 -15.06
C GLN A 116 -15.23 -18.88 -14.83
N ASP A 117 -14.64 -19.54 -13.84
CA ASP A 117 -14.99 -20.89 -13.38
C ASP A 117 -16.25 -20.91 -12.48
N GLY A 118 -16.83 -19.74 -12.18
CA GLY A 118 -17.98 -19.58 -11.29
C GLY A 118 -17.61 -19.39 -9.81
N THR A 119 -16.32 -19.35 -9.47
CA THR A 119 -15.84 -19.09 -8.11
C THR A 119 -16.27 -17.69 -7.68
N LYS A 120 -16.92 -17.58 -6.51
CA LYS A 120 -17.35 -16.29 -5.96
C LYS A 120 -16.19 -15.61 -5.26
N LEU A 121 -15.88 -14.39 -5.65
CA LEU A 121 -14.84 -13.56 -5.04
C LEU A 121 -15.47 -12.52 -4.12
N PHE A 122 -14.85 -12.32 -2.95
CA PHE A 122 -15.35 -11.39 -1.93
C PHE A 122 -14.35 -10.27 -1.68
N PHE A 123 -14.56 -9.12 -2.31
CA PHE A 123 -13.75 -7.92 -2.09
C PHE A 123 -14.27 -7.17 -0.87
N ARG A 124 -13.79 -7.52 0.33
CA ARG A 124 -14.35 -7.02 1.61
C ARG A 124 -13.39 -6.16 2.43
N GLY A 125 -12.42 -5.53 1.78
CA GLY A 125 -11.41 -4.71 2.44
C GLY A 125 -11.98 -3.70 3.43
N LEU A 126 -13.02 -2.95 3.04
CA LEU A 126 -13.62 -1.95 3.90
C LEU A 126 -14.33 -2.58 5.11
N ARG A 127 -15.00 -3.72 4.93
CA ARG A 127 -15.64 -4.43 6.06
C ARG A 127 -14.62 -4.99 7.02
N ILE A 128 -13.52 -5.55 6.49
CA ILE A 128 -12.40 -6.03 7.29
C ILE A 128 -11.85 -4.88 8.14
N TRP A 129 -11.62 -3.72 7.54
CA TRP A 129 -11.16 -2.52 8.25
C TRP A 129 -12.11 -2.11 9.38
N GLU A 130 -13.40 -1.96 9.08
CA GLU A 130 -14.42 -1.55 10.05
C GLU A 130 -14.48 -2.53 11.23
N VAL A 131 -14.55 -3.85 10.97
CA VAL A 131 -14.66 -4.86 12.03
C VAL A 131 -13.40 -4.98 12.86
N VAL A 132 -12.21 -4.87 12.25
CA VAL A 132 -10.95 -4.85 13.02
C VAL A 132 -10.92 -3.66 13.96
N LEU A 133 -11.21 -2.45 13.46
CA LEU A 133 -11.20 -1.27 14.30
C LEU A 133 -12.24 -1.37 15.41
N ASP A 134 -13.44 -1.87 15.14
CA ASP A 134 -14.47 -2.06 16.16
C ASP A 134 -14.00 -3.01 17.27
N GLU A 135 -13.36 -4.12 16.92
CA GLU A 135 -12.80 -5.05 17.92
C GLU A 135 -11.71 -4.40 18.75
N LEU A 136 -10.75 -3.71 18.10
CA LEU A 136 -9.68 -3.01 18.80
C LEU A 136 -10.24 -1.97 19.77
N MET A 137 -11.29 -1.25 19.35
CA MET A 137 -12.02 -0.31 20.20
C MET A 137 -12.69 -1.00 21.40
N GLY A 138 -13.09 -2.27 21.28
CA GLY A 138 -13.65 -3.05 22.38
C GLY A 138 -12.62 -3.57 23.39
N ILE A 139 -11.37 -3.79 22.98
CA ILE A 139 -10.34 -4.46 23.80
C ILE A 139 -9.27 -3.52 24.39
N GLY A 140 -9.38 -2.20 24.19
CA GLY A 140 -8.52 -1.22 24.85
C GLY A 140 -7.96 -0.10 23.99
N LEU A 141 -8.22 -0.09 22.68
CA LEU A 141 -7.82 1.02 21.80
C LEU A 141 -8.32 2.41 22.27
N PRO A 142 -9.53 2.60 22.88
CA PRO A 142 -9.98 3.91 23.33
C PRO A 142 -9.16 4.51 24.47
N GLU A 143 -8.42 3.67 25.22
CA GLU A 143 -7.59 4.09 26.36
C GLU A 143 -6.18 4.56 25.93
N ALA A 144 -5.88 4.50 24.64
CA ALA A 144 -4.59 4.88 24.10
C ALA A 144 -4.30 6.38 24.29
N LYS A 145 -3.10 6.71 24.77
CA LYS A 145 -2.66 8.11 24.96
C LYS A 145 -2.15 8.72 23.65
N PRO A 146 -1.19 8.09 22.96
CA PRO A 146 -1.00 8.24 21.52
C PRO A 146 -1.47 7.00 20.76
N ALA A 147 -1.94 7.20 19.54
CA ALA A 147 -2.18 6.13 18.59
C ALA A 147 -1.51 6.45 17.25
N LEU A 148 -0.84 5.46 16.66
CA LEU A 148 -0.20 5.58 15.35
C LEU A 148 -0.81 4.56 14.40
N LEU A 149 -1.33 4.99 13.24
CA LEU A 149 -1.62 4.09 12.14
C LEU A 149 -0.44 4.08 11.16
N ALA A 150 0.29 2.98 11.08
CA ALA A 150 1.38 2.83 10.13
C ALA A 150 1.09 1.76 9.08
N GLY A 151 1.63 1.90 7.88
CA GLY A 151 1.56 0.87 6.85
C GLY A 151 2.59 1.04 5.74
N CYS A 152 2.91 -0.08 5.08
CA CYS A 152 3.92 -0.17 4.03
C CYS A 152 3.31 -0.63 2.70
N SER A 153 3.75 -0.05 1.57
CA SER A 153 3.28 -0.40 0.22
C SER A 153 1.76 -0.26 0.10
N ALA A 154 1.02 -1.33 -0.23
CA ALA A 154 -0.46 -1.33 -0.20
C ALA A 154 -1.03 -0.94 1.18
N GLY A 155 -0.36 -1.32 2.28
CA GLY A 155 -0.71 -0.86 3.62
C GLY A 155 -0.41 0.63 3.86
N GLY A 156 0.58 1.18 3.16
CA GLY A 156 0.87 2.61 3.17
C GLY A 156 -0.23 3.39 2.44
N LEU A 157 -0.70 2.86 1.31
CA LEU A 157 -1.87 3.42 0.62
C LEU A 157 -3.14 3.31 1.49
N ALA A 158 -3.35 2.17 2.16
CA ALA A 158 -4.42 1.98 3.13
C ALA A 158 -4.34 3.02 4.26
N THR A 159 -3.13 3.32 4.74
CA THR A 159 -2.92 4.36 5.76
C THR A 159 -3.45 5.72 5.27
N LEU A 160 -3.19 6.12 4.04
CA LEU A 160 -3.71 7.37 3.48
C LEU A 160 -5.24 7.36 3.35
N LEU A 161 -5.81 6.26 2.87
CA LEU A 161 -7.25 6.10 2.67
C LEU A 161 -8.03 6.16 3.98
N HIS A 162 -7.45 5.63 5.07
CA HIS A 162 -8.18 5.43 6.32
C HIS A 162 -7.67 6.26 7.50
N CYS A 163 -6.65 7.10 7.33
CA CYS A 163 -6.05 7.87 8.43
C CYS A 163 -7.08 8.72 9.18
N ASP A 164 -7.92 9.46 8.47
CA ASP A 164 -8.95 10.31 9.08
C ASP A 164 -10.10 9.47 9.67
N ASN A 165 -10.45 8.34 9.05
CA ASN A 165 -11.41 7.38 9.62
C ASN A 165 -10.90 6.80 10.95
N PHE A 166 -9.61 6.46 11.01
CA PHE A 166 -8.94 5.99 12.22
C PHE A 166 -8.93 7.08 13.30
N ARG A 167 -8.52 8.31 12.97
CA ARG A 167 -8.56 9.47 13.89
C ARG A 167 -9.94 9.70 14.48
N ALA A 168 -10.98 9.54 13.67
CA ALA A 168 -12.36 9.77 14.08
C ALA A 168 -12.88 8.75 15.11
N ARG A 169 -12.17 7.63 15.33
CA ARG A 169 -12.52 6.66 16.38
C ARG A 169 -12.17 7.15 17.78
N PHE A 170 -11.27 8.11 17.91
CA PHE A 170 -10.75 8.56 19.21
C PHE A 170 -11.36 9.90 19.65
N PRO A 171 -11.44 10.15 20.97
CA PRO A 171 -11.68 11.49 21.52
C PRO A 171 -10.71 12.53 20.95
N GLN A 172 -11.06 13.81 21.06
CA GLN A 172 -10.26 14.88 20.43
C GLN A 172 -8.87 15.06 21.07
N GLU A 173 -8.75 14.65 22.34
CA GLU A 173 -7.58 14.77 23.19
C GLU A 173 -6.49 13.74 22.87
N VAL A 174 -6.87 12.62 22.26
CA VAL A 174 -5.92 11.54 21.92
C VAL A 174 -5.06 11.98 20.75
N LEU A 175 -3.74 11.89 20.93
CA LEU A 175 -2.78 12.20 19.87
C LEU A 175 -2.73 11.06 18.86
N VAL A 176 -3.45 11.22 17.75
CA VAL A 176 -3.41 10.26 16.65
C VAL A 176 -2.55 10.80 15.52
N LYS A 177 -1.64 9.96 15.01
CA LYS A 177 -0.81 10.23 13.84
C LYS A 177 -0.88 9.07 12.86
N CYS A 178 -0.46 9.32 11.63
CA CYS A 178 -0.31 8.27 10.62
C CYS A 178 1.11 8.25 10.04
N LEU A 179 1.59 7.06 9.70
CA LEU A 179 2.89 6.84 9.05
C LEU A 179 2.69 6.01 7.79
N LYS A 180 2.82 6.65 6.64
CA LYS A 180 2.73 5.99 5.35
C LYS A 180 4.14 5.72 4.83
N ASP A 181 4.51 4.45 4.68
CA ASP A 181 5.74 4.01 4.01
C ASP A 181 5.43 3.40 2.64
N ALA A 182 6.22 3.75 1.62
CA ALA A 182 6.19 3.22 0.24
C ALA A 182 4.84 3.21 -0.53
N GLY A 183 3.70 3.58 0.05
CA GLY A 183 2.40 3.63 -0.64
C GLY A 183 2.15 4.86 -1.53
N PHE A 184 3.18 5.45 -2.16
CA PHE A 184 2.99 6.56 -3.13
C PHE A 184 3.36 6.02 -4.51
N PHE A 185 2.34 5.51 -5.20
CA PHE A 185 2.50 4.98 -6.55
C PHE A 185 2.33 6.11 -7.58
N LEU A 186 3.19 6.15 -8.58
CA LEU A 186 3.14 7.16 -9.63
C LEU A 186 2.17 6.78 -10.74
N ASP A 187 1.33 7.74 -11.15
CA ASP A 187 0.59 7.69 -12.41
C ASP A 187 1.42 8.30 -13.55
N ILE A 188 2.28 7.47 -14.13
CA ILE A 188 3.17 7.81 -15.23
C ILE A 188 3.01 6.84 -16.40
N LYS A 189 3.55 7.24 -17.56
CA LYS A 189 3.80 6.32 -18.65
C LYS A 189 5.05 5.51 -18.34
N ASP A 190 4.99 4.22 -18.64
CA ASP A 190 6.14 3.32 -18.63
C ASP A 190 7.03 3.56 -19.86
N VAL A 191 8.13 2.81 -19.97
CA VAL A 191 9.06 2.89 -21.12
C VAL A 191 8.44 2.46 -22.46
N SER A 192 7.28 1.81 -22.46
CA SER A 192 6.51 1.52 -23.68
C SER A 192 5.56 2.66 -24.07
N GLY A 193 5.37 3.63 -23.18
CA GLY A 193 4.46 4.76 -23.38
C GLY A 193 3.06 4.54 -22.79
N GLU A 194 2.83 3.41 -22.11
CA GLU A 194 1.54 3.00 -21.55
C GLU A 194 1.40 3.41 -20.08
N ARG A 195 0.17 3.70 -19.64
CA ARG A 195 -0.12 4.02 -18.23
C ARG A 195 -0.57 2.77 -17.47
N PHE A 196 0.31 1.78 -17.35
CA PHE A 196 0.00 0.50 -16.71
C PHE A 196 -0.64 0.67 -15.32
N MET A 197 -0.04 1.48 -14.45
CA MET A 197 -0.53 1.67 -13.08
C MET A 197 -1.92 2.34 -13.06
N ARG A 198 -2.22 3.26 -13.99
CA ARG A 198 -3.55 3.84 -14.12
C ARG A 198 -4.58 2.77 -14.48
N SER A 199 -4.27 1.91 -15.45
CA SER A 199 -5.15 0.81 -15.86
C SER A 199 -5.37 -0.20 -14.74
N PHE A 200 -4.30 -0.55 -14.02
CA PHE A 200 -4.37 -1.42 -12.84
C PHE A 200 -5.29 -0.82 -11.75
N CYS A 201 -5.05 0.43 -11.36
CA CYS A 201 -5.88 1.14 -10.39
C CYS A 201 -7.33 1.27 -10.85
N ASN A 202 -7.58 1.50 -12.15
CA ASN A 202 -8.93 1.56 -12.71
C ASN A 202 -9.66 0.23 -12.47
N GLY A 203 -9.02 -0.88 -12.80
CA GLY A 203 -9.55 -2.22 -12.54
C GLY A 203 -9.90 -2.43 -11.07
N VAL A 204 -8.99 -2.12 -10.14
CA VAL A 204 -9.24 -2.21 -8.70
C VAL A 204 -10.43 -1.35 -8.28
N VAL A 205 -10.47 -0.09 -8.72
CA VAL A 205 -11.49 0.88 -8.31
C VAL A 205 -12.89 0.44 -8.69
N HIS A 206 -13.04 -0.05 -9.92
CA HIS A 206 -14.34 -0.45 -10.46
C HIS A 206 -14.75 -1.85 -10.03
N LEU A 207 -13.84 -2.83 -10.04
CA LEU A 207 -14.14 -4.20 -9.66
C LEU A 207 -14.50 -4.32 -8.18
N GLN A 208 -13.78 -3.61 -7.31
CA GLN A 208 -13.93 -3.73 -5.86
C GLN A 208 -14.83 -2.65 -5.24
N ASN A 209 -15.36 -1.74 -6.06
CA ASN A 209 -16.25 -0.66 -5.63
C ASN A 209 -15.69 0.18 -4.46
N VAL A 210 -14.45 0.64 -4.59
CA VAL A 210 -13.70 1.31 -3.50
C VAL A 210 -14.11 2.77 -3.28
N ARG A 211 -15.04 3.31 -4.08
CA ARG A 211 -15.38 4.75 -4.10
C ARG A 211 -15.80 5.32 -2.75
N LYS A 212 -16.31 4.48 -1.83
CA LYS A 212 -16.82 4.88 -0.51
C LYS A 212 -15.75 5.51 0.38
N VAL A 213 -14.47 5.17 0.19
CA VAL A 213 -13.38 5.69 1.03
C VAL A 213 -12.66 6.92 0.45
N PHE A 214 -13.07 7.39 -0.73
CA PHE A 214 -12.38 8.50 -1.39
C PHE A 214 -12.82 9.86 -0.87
N PRO A 215 -11.92 10.86 -0.88
CA PRO A 215 -12.28 12.24 -0.60
C PRO A 215 -13.39 12.72 -1.54
N LYS A 216 -14.46 13.27 -0.94
CA LYS A 216 -15.65 13.71 -1.68
C LYS A 216 -15.33 14.84 -2.67
N ASP A 217 -14.42 15.72 -2.29
CA ASP A 217 -13.95 16.83 -3.12
C ASP A 217 -13.11 16.36 -4.32
N CYS A 218 -12.35 15.26 -4.17
CA CYS A 218 -11.69 14.61 -5.30
C CYS A 218 -12.72 14.01 -6.27
N LEU A 219 -13.68 13.24 -5.75
CA LEU A 219 -14.74 12.61 -6.56
C LEU A 219 -15.61 13.63 -7.31
N ALA A 220 -15.75 14.85 -6.78
CA ALA A 220 -16.49 15.92 -7.44
C ALA A 220 -15.76 16.53 -8.65
N LYS A 221 -14.44 16.33 -8.77
CA LYS A 221 -13.58 17.01 -9.76
C LYS A 221 -12.85 16.08 -10.70
N LYS A 222 -12.68 14.81 -10.33
CA LYS A 222 -11.79 13.86 -10.98
C LYS A 222 -12.42 12.50 -11.16
N ASP A 223 -11.89 11.74 -12.11
CA ASP A 223 -12.23 10.33 -12.25
C ASP A 223 -11.85 9.57 -10.95
N PRO A 224 -12.68 8.63 -10.46
CA PRO A 224 -12.39 7.87 -9.24
C PRO A 224 -11.04 7.15 -9.26
N THR A 225 -10.53 6.77 -10.44
CA THR A 225 -9.19 6.17 -10.55
C THR A 225 -8.11 7.14 -10.11
N GLU A 226 -8.24 8.44 -10.40
CA GLU A 226 -7.29 9.47 -9.94
C GLU A 226 -7.32 9.61 -8.43
N CYS A 227 -8.51 9.55 -7.84
CA CYS A 227 -8.70 9.69 -6.40
C CYS A 227 -8.10 8.52 -5.61
N PHE A 228 -7.78 7.40 -6.26
CA PHE A 228 -7.08 6.29 -5.62
C PHE A 228 -5.58 6.55 -5.44
N PHE A 229 -5.00 7.47 -6.22
CA PHE A 229 -3.57 7.77 -6.13
C PHE A 229 -3.26 8.63 -4.91
N ALA A 230 -2.15 8.30 -4.23
CA ALA A 230 -1.67 9.02 -3.05
C ALA A 230 -1.52 10.53 -3.28
N ALA A 231 -1.17 10.95 -4.49
CA ALA A 231 -1.05 12.35 -4.87
C ALA A 231 -2.35 13.14 -4.66
N GLU A 232 -3.52 12.53 -4.81
CA GLU A 232 -4.82 13.16 -4.55
C GLU A 232 -5.27 12.96 -3.10
N LEU A 233 -5.09 11.74 -2.54
CA LEU A 233 -5.47 11.42 -1.16
C LEU A 233 -4.82 12.37 -0.16
N ILE A 234 -3.51 12.60 -0.32
CA ILE A 234 -2.71 13.46 0.56
C ILE A 234 -3.29 14.87 0.68
N LYS A 235 -3.88 15.42 -0.39
CA LYS A 235 -4.43 16.78 -0.39
C LYS A 235 -5.61 16.94 0.56
N SER A 236 -6.27 15.84 0.91
CA SER A 236 -7.52 15.82 1.67
C SER A 236 -7.36 15.31 3.11
N ILE A 237 -6.20 14.75 3.46
CA ILE A 237 -5.96 14.20 4.81
C ILE A 237 -5.84 15.34 5.83
N SER A 238 -6.65 15.28 6.87
CA SER A 238 -6.68 16.27 7.94
C SER A 238 -5.83 15.89 9.16
N THR A 239 -5.55 14.60 9.32
CA THR A 239 -4.77 14.04 10.43
C THR A 239 -3.25 14.13 10.14
N PRO A 240 -2.41 14.52 11.13
CA PRO A 240 -0.97 14.61 10.93
C PRO A 240 -0.37 13.29 10.43
N THR A 241 0.21 13.34 9.23
CA THR A 241 0.72 12.16 8.54
C THR A 241 2.18 12.35 8.16
N PHE A 242 3.03 11.42 8.57
CA PHE A 242 4.40 11.31 8.11
C PHE A 242 4.46 10.45 6.86
N ILE A 243 5.00 11.00 5.78
CA ILE A 243 5.11 10.33 4.49
C ILE A 243 6.57 9.95 4.27
N LEU A 244 6.77 8.64 4.11
CA LEU A 244 8.05 8.02 3.79
C LEU A 244 7.95 7.35 2.42
N ASN A 245 8.90 7.68 1.55
CA ASN A 245 9.09 7.02 0.27
C ASN A 245 10.57 6.97 -0.09
N SER A 246 10.97 5.89 -0.76
CA SER A 246 12.17 5.90 -1.59
C SER A 246 11.92 6.67 -2.88
N ASP A 247 12.90 7.46 -3.33
CA ASP A 247 12.87 8.10 -4.66
C ASP A 247 13.24 7.17 -5.83
N TYR A 248 13.72 5.98 -5.50
CA TYR A 248 13.98 4.88 -6.42
C TYR A 248 13.30 3.61 -5.90
N ASP A 249 11.98 3.66 -5.73
CA ASP A 249 11.21 2.51 -5.27
C ASP A 249 11.39 1.36 -6.26
N SER A 250 12.08 0.30 -5.82
CA SER A 250 12.50 -0.80 -6.70
C SER A 250 11.30 -1.57 -7.27
N TRP A 251 10.19 -1.61 -6.52
CA TRP A 251 8.96 -2.25 -6.99
C TRP A 251 8.32 -1.42 -8.10
N GLN A 252 8.22 -0.10 -7.93
CA GLN A 252 7.70 0.79 -8.97
C GLN A 252 8.60 0.82 -10.20
N ILE A 253 9.92 0.81 -10.03
CA ILE A 253 10.83 0.75 -11.17
C ILE A 253 10.60 -0.55 -11.96
N GLY A 254 10.45 -1.68 -11.27
CA GLY A 254 10.28 -2.98 -11.91
C GLY A 254 8.90 -3.24 -12.51
N ASN A 255 7.84 -2.67 -11.94
CA ASN A 255 6.45 -3.01 -12.31
C ASN A 255 5.66 -1.84 -12.90
N VAL A 256 6.12 -0.60 -12.73
CA VAL A 256 5.44 0.61 -13.22
C VAL A 256 6.25 1.30 -14.30
N LEU A 257 7.53 1.54 -14.08
CA LEU A 257 8.37 2.26 -15.03
C LEU A 257 8.86 1.37 -16.17
N ALA A 258 9.33 0.16 -15.84
CA ALA A 258 9.84 -0.81 -16.82
C ALA A 258 9.28 -2.23 -16.59
N PRO A 259 7.95 -2.45 -16.78
CA PRO A 259 7.34 -3.77 -16.63
C PRO A 259 7.96 -4.79 -17.58
N ASN A 260 7.98 -6.07 -17.19
CA ASN A 260 8.46 -7.15 -18.08
C ASN A 260 7.62 -7.18 -19.37
N GLY A 261 8.29 -7.28 -20.52
CA GLY A 261 7.63 -7.29 -21.83
C GLY A 261 7.28 -5.92 -22.41
N SER A 262 7.48 -4.82 -21.67
CA SER A 262 7.23 -3.45 -22.16
C SER A 262 8.35 -2.87 -23.03
N TYR A 263 9.42 -3.62 -23.32
CA TYR A 263 10.59 -3.11 -24.05
C TYR A 263 11.23 -4.18 -24.94
N PRO A 264 11.83 -3.81 -26.09
CA PRO A 264 12.52 -4.76 -26.96
C PRO A 264 13.69 -5.45 -26.24
N GLY A 265 13.80 -6.78 -26.43
CA GLY A 265 15.00 -7.56 -26.20
C GLY A 265 15.51 -7.61 -24.75
N ASP A 266 14.62 -7.55 -23.75
CA ASP A 266 14.99 -7.63 -22.34
C ASP A 266 16.00 -6.53 -21.87
N SER A 267 16.07 -5.41 -22.59
CA SER A 267 17.04 -4.32 -22.33
C SER A 267 17.08 -3.80 -20.89
N TRP A 268 15.96 -3.80 -20.16
CA TRP A 268 15.90 -3.36 -18.76
C TRP A 268 16.13 -4.47 -17.71
N SER A 269 16.17 -5.74 -18.11
CA SER A 269 16.20 -6.86 -17.16
C SER A 269 17.48 -6.87 -16.30
N SER A 270 18.64 -6.55 -16.89
CA SER A 270 19.91 -6.42 -16.15
C SER A 270 19.91 -5.20 -15.22
N CYS A 271 19.45 -4.05 -15.70
CA CYS A 271 19.36 -2.80 -14.93
C CYS A 271 18.41 -2.91 -13.73
N LYS A 272 17.25 -3.59 -13.89
CA LYS A 272 16.30 -3.85 -12.79
C LYS A 272 16.87 -4.79 -11.73
N ALA A 273 17.62 -5.81 -12.15
CA ALA A 273 18.27 -6.75 -11.24
C ALA A 273 19.41 -6.08 -10.46
N ASN A 274 20.16 -5.18 -11.11
CA ASN A 274 21.23 -4.42 -10.49
C ASN A 274 21.37 -3.05 -11.17
N ILE A 275 21.08 -1.98 -10.42
CA ILE A 275 21.14 -0.60 -10.94
C ILE A 275 22.52 -0.20 -11.45
N ARG A 276 23.59 -0.87 -10.99
CA ARG A 276 24.95 -0.65 -11.49
C ARG A 276 25.16 -1.10 -12.94
N ASN A 277 24.25 -1.92 -13.46
CA ASN A 277 24.29 -2.41 -14.84
C ASN A 277 23.45 -1.56 -15.79
N CYS A 278 22.85 -0.47 -15.33
CA CYS A 278 22.07 0.41 -16.19
C CYS A 278 22.98 1.20 -17.14
N SER A 279 22.55 1.36 -18.39
CA SER A 279 23.19 2.28 -19.34
C SER A 279 22.94 3.75 -18.94
N SER A 280 23.67 4.68 -19.55
CA SER A 280 23.45 6.12 -19.39
C SER A 280 22.00 6.52 -19.64
N GLU A 281 21.39 5.99 -20.71
CA GLU A 281 20.01 6.30 -21.09
C GLU A 281 19.00 5.75 -20.06
N GLN A 282 19.26 4.56 -19.50
CA GLN A 282 18.43 3.99 -18.46
C GLN A 282 18.52 4.79 -17.16
N ILE A 283 19.73 5.24 -16.80
CA ILE A 283 19.94 6.13 -15.64
C ILE A 283 19.19 7.46 -15.82
N ASP A 284 19.18 8.04 -17.02
CA ASP A 284 18.42 9.26 -17.30
C ASP A 284 16.90 9.07 -17.10
N VAL A 285 16.37 7.93 -17.55
CA VAL A 285 14.97 7.56 -17.32
C VAL A 285 14.68 7.39 -15.82
N LEU A 286 15.57 6.75 -15.06
CA LEU A 286 15.46 6.63 -13.61
C LEU A 286 15.51 8.01 -12.91
N HIS A 287 16.35 8.93 -13.38
CA HIS A 287 16.36 10.31 -12.87
C HIS A 287 15.07 11.06 -13.19
N GLY A 288 14.48 10.82 -14.38
CA GLY A 288 13.15 11.32 -14.73
C GLY A 288 12.06 10.84 -13.76
N PHE A 289 12.05 9.53 -13.47
CA PHE A 289 11.17 8.92 -12.49
C PHE A 289 11.29 9.58 -11.10
N ARG A 290 12.53 9.71 -10.59
CA ARG A 290 12.81 10.38 -9.32
C ARG A 290 12.30 11.83 -9.30
N LYS A 291 12.61 12.60 -10.35
CA LYS A 291 12.18 14.01 -10.45
C LYS A 291 10.66 14.11 -10.39
N LYS A 292 9.95 13.22 -11.10
CA LYS A 292 8.49 13.16 -11.07
C LYS A 292 7.96 12.82 -9.67
N LEU A 293 8.51 11.81 -9.01
CA LEU A 293 8.09 11.43 -7.66
C LEU A 293 8.23 12.60 -6.68
N VAL A 294 9.40 13.24 -6.64
CA VAL A 294 9.67 14.37 -5.76
C VAL A 294 8.76 15.55 -6.07
N HIS A 295 8.53 15.83 -7.35
CA HIS A 295 7.61 16.88 -7.78
C HIS A 295 6.18 16.62 -7.29
N ASP A 296 5.63 15.43 -7.53
CA ASP A 296 4.24 15.11 -7.20
C ASP A 296 4.03 15.04 -5.68
N LEU A 297 5.01 14.53 -4.93
CA LEU A 297 5.01 14.57 -3.46
C LEU A 297 4.99 16.00 -2.93
N LYS A 298 5.87 16.87 -3.43
CA LYS A 298 5.92 18.29 -3.02
C LYS A 298 4.63 19.01 -3.37
N SER A 299 4.07 18.75 -4.56
CA SER A 299 2.80 19.33 -5.00
C SER A 299 1.64 18.92 -4.07
N ALA A 300 1.55 17.64 -3.71
CA ALA A 300 0.54 17.15 -2.79
C ALA A 300 0.72 17.72 -1.36
N MET A 301 1.96 17.89 -0.91
CA MET A 301 2.30 18.51 0.38
C MET A 301 2.05 20.01 0.43
N ALA A 302 2.21 20.73 -0.68
CA ALA A 302 1.95 22.17 -0.72
C ALA A 302 0.51 22.52 -0.36
N THR A 303 -0.43 21.61 -0.62
CA THR A 303 -1.84 21.75 -0.23
C THR A 303 -2.15 21.23 1.18
N ASN A 304 -1.21 20.57 1.85
CA ASN A 304 -1.41 19.96 3.17
C ASN A 304 -0.31 20.36 4.18
N GLY A 305 -0.55 21.44 4.93
CA GLY A 305 0.37 21.95 5.93
C GLY A 305 0.48 21.12 7.23
N ARG A 306 -0.25 20.00 7.36
CA ARG A 306 -0.24 19.16 8.58
C ARG A 306 0.60 17.90 8.44
N SER A 307 1.05 17.59 7.23
CA SER A 307 1.87 16.42 6.93
C SER A 307 3.35 16.76 6.88
N SER A 308 4.18 15.78 7.18
CA SER A 308 5.64 15.87 7.06
C SER A 308 6.15 14.83 6.07
N LEU A 309 7.23 15.14 5.36
CA LEU A 309 7.74 14.32 4.26
C LEU A 309 9.22 13.96 4.47
N LEU A 310 9.55 12.69 4.30
CA LEU A 310 10.90 12.18 4.14
C LEU A 310 11.01 11.37 2.84
N VAL A 311 11.89 11.83 1.95
CA VAL A 311 12.25 11.11 0.73
C VAL A 311 13.65 10.54 0.87
N GLN A 312 13.78 9.22 0.82
CA GLN A 312 15.07 8.53 0.93
C GLN A 312 15.70 8.31 -0.44
N GLN A 313 16.98 8.68 -0.57
CA GLN A 313 17.80 8.39 -1.76
C GLN A 313 18.31 6.95 -1.73
N ARG A 314 17.44 5.97 -1.91
CA ARG A 314 17.78 4.53 -1.82
C ARG A 314 16.99 3.70 -2.81
N PHE A 315 17.58 2.68 -3.42
CA PHE A 315 16.87 1.74 -4.29
C PHE A 315 16.19 0.62 -3.48
N VAL A 316 15.02 0.88 -2.90
CA VAL A 316 14.32 -0.08 -2.02
C VAL A 316 12.81 0.13 -2.11
N ALA A 317 12.02 -0.95 -2.15
CA ALA A 317 10.55 -0.91 -2.18
C ALA A 317 9.88 -0.52 -0.84
N ALA A 318 10.61 -0.57 0.27
CA ALA A 318 10.13 -0.22 1.61
C ALA A 318 11.30 0.15 2.50
N ALA A 319 11.19 1.23 3.27
CA ALA A 319 12.24 1.65 4.20
C ALA A 319 12.05 0.98 5.58
N ALA A 320 10.81 0.67 5.94
CA ALA A 320 10.42 -0.13 7.09
C ALA A 320 9.96 -1.51 6.60
N SER A 321 10.67 -2.58 6.98
CA SER A 321 10.38 -3.94 6.54
C SER A 321 9.01 -4.43 7.00
N LEU A 322 8.03 -4.43 6.09
CA LEU A 322 6.66 -4.98 6.21
C LEU A 322 5.90 -4.53 7.48
N PHE A 323 4.62 -4.88 7.59
CA PHE A 323 3.80 -4.70 8.79
C PHE A 323 3.14 -3.32 8.95
N VAL A 324 1.81 -3.32 8.79
CA VAL A 324 0.93 -2.30 9.35
C VAL A 324 1.12 -2.34 10.85
N LEU A 325 1.69 -1.28 11.44
CA LEU A 325 1.98 -1.17 12.86
C LEU A 325 1.02 -0.14 13.46
N LEU A 326 0.01 -0.64 14.16
CA LEU A 326 -0.78 0.15 15.09
C LEU A 326 -0.09 0.10 16.44
N GLY A 327 0.20 1.24 17.04
CA GLY A 327 0.99 1.29 18.26
C GLY A 327 0.35 2.17 19.35
N LEU A 328 0.26 1.68 20.61
CA LEU A 328 -0.41 2.36 21.74
C LEU A 328 0.43 2.34 23.03
N LEU A 329 0.44 3.43 23.81
CA LEU A 329 0.94 3.43 25.19
C LEU A 329 -0.22 3.46 26.20
N ALA A 330 -0.18 2.54 27.18
CA ALA A 330 -0.93 2.63 28.43
C ALA A 330 0.07 2.53 29.59
N PHE A 331 0.16 3.59 30.41
CA PHE A 331 0.99 3.61 31.63
C PHE A 331 0.06 3.65 32.84
N SER A 332 0.19 2.66 33.73
CA SER A 332 -0.25 2.68 35.13
C SER A 332 1.00 2.86 36.02
N PRO A 333 0.95 3.66 37.10
CA PRO A 333 2.15 4.21 37.73
C PRO A 333 2.70 3.28 38.82
N ALA A 334 3.93 2.77 38.64
CA ALA A 334 4.75 2.31 39.77
C ALA A 334 6.25 2.30 39.44
N ARG A 335 6.97 3.19 40.16
CA ARG A 335 8.40 3.15 40.54
C ARG A 335 9.47 3.46 39.47
N TRP A 336 10.08 4.65 39.66
CA TRP A 336 11.52 4.99 39.66
C TRP A 336 12.47 3.95 39.03
N TRP A 337 13.35 4.30 38.08
CA TRP A 337 14.53 5.13 38.28
C TRP A 337 14.97 5.90 37.00
N GLN A 338 15.64 7.02 37.29
CA GLN A 338 16.33 7.98 36.42
C GLN A 338 17.18 7.34 35.31
N TRP A 339 17.26 7.99 34.14
CA TRP A 339 18.52 8.54 33.59
C TRP A 339 18.20 9.77 32.71
N ARG A 340 18.90 10.87 32.99
CA ARG A 340 18.81 12.18 32.32
C ARG A 340 19.37 12.09 30.89
N TRP A 341 18.68 12.70 29.93
CA TRP A 341 19.26 13.09 28.64
C TRP A 341 19.70 14.55 28.70
N THR A 342 20.97 14.80 28.41
CA THR A 342 21.51 16.15 28.21
C THR A 342 21.23 16.58 26.77
N LEU A 343 20.42 17.62 26.62
CA LEU A 343 20.16 18.35 25.37
C LEU A 343 21.43 19.06 24.90
N LEU A 344 21.70 19.00 23.59
CA LEU A 344 22.57 19.92 22.88
C LEU A 344 21.94 20.26 21.54
N TRP A 345 21.28 21.41 21.47
CA TRP A 345 21.48 22.30 20.33
C TRP A 345 21.46 23.74 20.83
N SER A 346 22.66 24.32 20.82
CA SER A 346 22.94 25.73 21.01
C SER A 346 22.36 26.53 19.84
N SER A 347 21.68 27.62 20.18
CA SER A 347 21.56 28.82 19.34
C SER A 347 22.92 29.26 18.82
N LEU A 348 22.95 30.01 17.72
CA LEU A 348 23.71 31.26 17.58
C LEU A 348 23.54 31.82 16.15
N GLY A 349 23.35 33.14 16.08
CA GLY A 349 23.56 33.94 14.87
C GLY A 349 22.32 34.65 14.37
#